data_AF-A0A411WZ52-F1
#
_entry.id   AF-A0A411WZ52-F1
#
_cell.length_a   1.000
_cell.length_b   1.000
_cell.length_c   1.000
_cell.angle_alpha   90.00
_cell.angle_beta   90.00
_cell.angle_gamma   90.00
#
_symmetry.space_group_name_H-M   'P 1'
#
loop_
_entity.id
_entity.type
_entity.pdbx_description
1 polymer ?
#
loop_
_entity_poly.entity_id
_entity_poly.type
_entity_poly.pdbx_seq_one_letter_code
_entity_poly.pdbx_strand_id
1 'polypeptide(L)'
;MKLHQFALAAALAVATLGSAQAGIYTYTGNLATHDYIGDAPSRIVAHFEFDFENSPGAEYHMYEFKSWDVSYGSIHLSSAAGNGLMNSFTFDAAMNITGWFFNASDTAEPWLYNENLQSLSENFLGHAPNEASDIALLQNPLRSAAVYGNQGTWTLAPAVPEPATYLMLGAGLAAVGFASRKRRAQAA
;
A
#
# COMPACT_ATOMS: atom_id res chain seq x y z
N MET A 1 -13.67 -39.32 20.01
CA MET A 1 -12.27 -39.06 19.59
C MET A 1 -12.08 -38.46 18.18
N LYS A 2 -13.13 -38.18 17.37
CA LYS A 2 -12.96 -37.67 15.99
C LYS A 2 -12.97 -36.14 15.83
N LEU A 3 -13.44 -35.39 16.84
CA LEU A 3 -13.55 -33.91 16.77
C LEU A 3 -12.21 -33.17 16.93
N HIS A 4 -11.26 -33.71 17.69
CA HIS A 4 -10.00 -33.00 18.00
C HIS A 4 -9.05 -32.91 16.81
N GLN A 5 -9.17 -33.82 15.82
CA GLN A 5 -8.29 -33.84 14.65
C GLN A 5 -8.74 -32.88 13.55
N PHE A 6 -10.04 -32.61 13.41
CA PHE A 6 -10.53 -31.54 12.54
C PHE A 6 -10.19 -30.15 13.11
N ALA A 7 -10.26 -29.99 14.43
CA ALA A 7 -9.89 -28.74 15.09
C ALA A 7 -8.41 -28.37 14.89
N LEU A 8 -7.49 -29.34 14.94
CA LEU A 8 -6.06 -29.07 14.77
C LEU A 8 -5.67 -28.70 13.33
N ALA A 9 -6.27 -29.36 12.34
CA ALA A 9 -6.03 -29.06 10.93
C ALA A 9 -6.65 -27.70 10.53
N ALA A 10 -7.82 -27.37 11.07
CA ALA A 10 -8.43 -26.06 10.90
C ALA A 10 -7.59 -24.95 11.60
N ALA A 11 -7.08 -25.21 12.82
CA ALA A 11 -6.22 -24.27 13.52
C ALA A 11 -4.90 -24.00 12.79
N LEU A 12 -4.29 -25.01 12.17
CA LEU A 12 -3.06 -24.85 11.40
C LEU A 12 -3.29 -24.07 10.08
N ALA A 13 -4.44 -24.29 9.42
CA ALA A 13 -4.82 -23.53 8.22
C ALA A 13 -5.20 -22.07 8.53
N VAL A 14 -5.76 -21.80 9.71
CA VAL A 14 -6.03 -20.44 10.19
C VAL A 14 -4.74 -19.73 10.60
N ALA A 15 -3.75 -20.43 11.15
CA ALA A 15 -2.46 -19.85 11.53
C ALA A 15 -1.60 -19.42 10.33
N THR A 16 -1.79 -20.02 9.15
CA THR A 16 -1.07 -19.63 7.92
C THR A 16 -1.71 -18.48 7.15
N LEU A 17 -2.88 -17.99 7.55
CA LEU A 17 -3.56 -16.83 6.93
C LEU A 17 -3.08 -15.48 7.50
N GLY A 18 -2.16 -15.50 8.47
CA GLY A 18 -1.69 -14.31 9.18
C GLY A 18 -0.34 -13.77 8.73
N SER A 19 0.27 -14.27 7.63
CA SER A 19 1.46 -13.62 7.08
C SER A 19 1.05 -12.26 6.51
N ALA A 20 1.51 -11.18 7.15
CA ALA A 20 1.28 -9.81 6.71
C ALA A 20 1.96 -9.61 5.35
N GLN A 21 1.22 -9.86 4.28
CA GLN A 21 1.70 -9.71 2.91
C GLN A 21 1.94 -8.22 2.62
N ALA A 22 2.92 -7.93 1.75
CA ALA A 22 3.15 -6.59 1.22
C ALA A 22 1.82 -5.97 0.74
N GLY A 23 1.53 -4.77 1.23
CA GLY A 23 0.31 -4.05 0.87
C GLY A 23 0.57 -3.12 -0.29
N ILE A 24 -0.14 -3.30 -1.40
CA ILE A 24 -0.11 -2.39 -2.55
C ILE A 24 -1.32 -1.47 -2.47
N TYR A 25 -1.08 -0.20 -2.19
CA TYR A 25 -2.11 0.83 -2.08
C TYR A 25 -2.09 1.71 -3.31
N THR A 26 -3.27 2.04 -3.81
CA THR A 26 -3.44 3.01 -4.88
C THR A 26 -4.25 4.18 -4.38
N TYR A 27 -3.68 5.37 -4.47
CA TYR A 27 -4.38 6.63 -4.27
C TYR A 27 -4.81 7.19 -5.63
N THR A 28 -6.06 7.61 -5.71
CA THR A 28 -6.60 8.38 -6.84
C THR A 28 -7.13 9.70 -6.32
N GLY A 29 -6.39 10.77 -6.62
CA GLY A 29 -6.74 12.13 -6.27
C GLY A 29 -7.99 12.64 -6.97
N ASN A 30 -8.40 13.84 -6.58
CA ASN A 30 -9.47 14.56 -7.24
C ASN A 30 -8.96 15.27 -8.50
N LEU A 31 -9.88 15.64 -9.41
CA LEU A 31 -9.50 16.51 -10.53
C LEU A 31 -9.05 17.86 -9.99
N ALA A 32 -7.91 18.35 -10.49
CA ALA A 32 -7.39 19.66 -10.15
C ALA A 32 -8.45 20.75 -10.38
N THR A 33 -8.71 21.52 -9.34
CA THR A 33 -9.63 22.68 -9.40
C THR A 33 -8.98 23.84 -10.16
N HIS A 34 -7.66 23.94 -10.04
CA HIS A 34 -6.81 24.87 -10.75
C HIS A 34 -5.71 24.03 -11.39
N ASP A 35 -5.62 24.03 -12.72
CA ASP A 35 -4.57 23.32 -13.44
C ASP A 35 -3.92 24.27 -14.44
N TYR A 36 -2.72 24.71 -14.10
CA TYR A 36 -1.89 25.50 -14.99
C TYR A 36 -0.81 24.65 -15.66
N ILE A 37 -0.75 23.33 -15.43
CA ILE A 37 0.22 22.39 -16.00
C ILE A 37 -0.35 21.67 -17.24
N GLY A 38 -1.59 21.19 -17.17
CA GLY A 38 -2.27 20.49 -18.26
C GLY A 38 -3.23 21.39 -19.04
N ASP A 39 -3.46 21.06 -20.31
CA ASP A 39 -4.55 21.65 -21.11
C ASP A 39 -5.92 20.99 -20.82
N ALA A 40 -5.91 19.86 -20.12
CA ALA A 40 -7.08 19.11 -19.71
C ALA A 40 -7.01 18.78 -18.21
N PRO A 41 -8.15 18.80 -17.49
CA PRO A 41 -8.16 18.45 -16.07
C PRO A 41 -7.55 17.07 -15.81
N SER A 42 -6.54 17.02 -14.93
CA SER A 42 -5.91 15.78 -14.48
C SER A 42 -6.02 15.63 -12.97
N ARG A 43 -5.47 14.53 -12.43
CA ARG A 43 -5.45 14.17 -11.01
C ARG A 43 -4.16 13.46 -10.67
N ILE A 44 -3.78 13.48 -9.39
CA ILE A 44 -2.70 12.62 -8.91
C ILE A 44 -3.17 11.16 -8.91
N VAL A 45 -2.37 10.27 -9.47
CA VAL A 45 -2.51 8.83 -9.28
C VAL A 45 -1.21 8.31 -8.69
N ALA A 46 -1.29 7.64 -7.54
CA ALA A 46 -0.11 7.14 -6.85
C ALA A 46 -0.30 5.68 -6.44
N HIS A 47 0.76 4.91 -6.57
CA HIS A 47 0.87 3.51 -6.17
C HIS A 47 1.99 3.39 -5.16
N PHE A 48 1.72 2.74 -4.03
CA PHE A 48 2.66 2.53 -2.94
C PHE A 48 2.68 1.06 -2.58
N GLU A 49 3.86 0.47 -2.52
CA GLU A 49 4.07 -0.85 -1.99
C GLU A 49 4.81 -0.72 -0.66
N PHE A 50 4.21 -1.21 0.42
CA PHE A 50 4.82 -1.24 1.75
C PHE A 50 5.32 -2.65 2.08
N ASP A 51 6.48 -2.74 2.70
CA ASP A 51 6.98 -3.97 3.31
C ASP A 51 6.72 -3.96 4.82
N PHE A 52 5.49 -4.26 5.22
CA PHE A 52 5.09 -4.23 6.63
C PHE A 52 5.85 -5.23 7.50
N GLU A 53 6.32 -6.34 6.92
CA GLU A 53 7.02 -7.40 7.66
C GLU A 53 8.47 -7.01 7.96
N ASN A 54 9.17 -6.40 7.00
CA ASN A 54 10.59 -6.09 7.13
C ASN A 54 10.87 -4.62 7.50
N SER A 55 9.85 -3.80 7.68
CA SER A 55 10.00 -2.38 8.04
C SER A 55 10.69 -2.18 9.40
N PRO A 56 11.85 -1.53 9.45
CA PRO A 56 12.45 -1.06 10.69
C PRO A 56 11.49 -0.09 11.39
N GLY A 57 11.11 -0.37 12.63
CA GLY A 57 10.17 0.48 13.38
C GLY A 57 8.69 0.15 13.16
N ALA A 58 8.37 -1.02 12.60
CA ALA A 58 7.00 -1.55 12.56
C ALA A 58 6.32 -1.58 13.94
N GLU A 59 7.10 -1.78 15.01
CA GLU A 59 6.68 -1.70 16.41
C GLU A 59 6.17 -0.30 16.84
N TYR A 60 6.54 0.75 16.08
CA TYR A 60 6.07 2.13 16.22
C TYR A 60 5.14 2.55 15.08
N HIS A 61 4.63 1.60 14.28
CA HIS A 61 3.83 1.86 13.09
C HIS A 61 4.54 2.75 12.04
N MET A 62 5.86 2.67 11.98
CA MET A 62 6.65 3.27 10.92
C MET A 62 6.96 2.18 9.88
N TYR A 63 6.53 2.41 8.64
CA TYR A 63 6.68 1.45 7.57
C TYR A 63 7.45 2.05 6.40
N GLU A 64 8.43 1.29 5.92
CA GLU A 64 9.22 1.67 4.76
C GLU A 64 8.48 1.29 3.48
N PHE A 65 8.65 2.14 2.46
CA PHE A 65 8.25 1.78 1.12
C PHE A 65 9.19 0.73 0.57
N LYS A 66 8.62 -0.28 -0.04
CA LYS A 66 9.34 -1.13 -0.98
C LYS A 66 9.47 -0.44 -2.32
N SER A 67 8.37 0.13 -2.82
CA SER A 67 8.34 0.88 -4.07
C SER A 67 7.23 1.94 -4.06
N TRP A 68 7.37 2.95 -4.90
CA TRP A 68 6.29 3.89 -5.18
C TRP A 68 6.37 4.43 -6.61
N ASP A 69 5.22 4.79 -7.15
CA ASP A 69 5.01 5.33 -8.50
C ASP A 69 3.90 6.37 -8.42
N VAL A 70 4.15 7.59 -8.89
CA VAL A 70 3.17 8.68 -8.81
C VAL A 70 3.20 9.51 -10.07
N SER A 71 2.01 9.95 -10.49
CA SER A 71 1.85 10.71 -11.73
C SER A 71 0.79 11.81 -11.61
N TYR A 72 0.96 12.84 -12.44
CA TYR A 72 -0.02 13.88 -12.71
C TYR A 72 0.13 14.34 -14.17
N GLY A 73 -0.87 14.12 -15.01
CA GLY A 73 -0.79 14.47 -16.43
C GLY A 73 0.44 13.82 -17.10
N SER A 74 1.41 14.64 -17.51
CA SER A 74 2.68 14.18 -18.10
C SER A 74 3.82 13.98 -17.09
N ILE A 75 3.66 14.42 -15.84
CA ILE A 75 4.66 14.26 -14.77
C ILE A 75 4.56 12.84 -14.25
N HIS A 76 5.70 12.16 -14.12
CA HIS A 76 5.78 10.81 -13.61
C HIS A 76 7.07 10.61 -12.82
N LEU A 77 6.94 10.28 -11.53
CA LEU A 77 8.04 10.07 -10.60
C LEU A 77 7.88 8.69 -9.97
N SER A 78 8.98 7.93 -9.86
CA SER A 78 8.95 6.61 -9.23
C SER A 78 10.26 6.26 -8.56
N SER A 79 10.20 5.36 -7.58
CA SER A 79 11.36 4.81 -6.90
C SER A 79 11.13 3.35 -6.55
N ALA A 80 12.12 2.52 -6.91
CA ALA A 80 12.16 1.10 -6.56
C ALA A 80 12.93 0.82 -5.27
N ALA A 81 13.47 1.85 -4.60
CA ALA A 81 14.41 1.68 -3.49
C ALA A 81 13.91 2.25 -2.15
N GLY A 82 12.61 2.49 -2.00
CA GLY A 82 12.05 3.05 -0.77
C GLY A 82 12.53 4.46 -0.40
N ASN A 83 13.37 5.07 -1.23
CA ASN A 83 13.93 6.41 -1.05
C ASN A 83 12.80 7.45 -1.17
N GLY A 84 12.04 7.63 -0.11
CA GLY A 84 11.05 8.69 0.04
C GLY A 84 11.59 9.74 0.98
N LEU A 85 11.86 10.94 0.46
CA LEU A 85 12.16 12.08 1.32
C LEU A 85 10.88 12.51 2.02
N MET A 86 10.91 12.56 3.35
CA MET A 86 9.87 13.15 4.20
C MET A 86 8.44 12.63 3.95
N ASN A 87 8.26 11.33 3.78
CA ASN A 87 6.94 10.73 3.65
C ASN A 87 6.45 10.16 4.99
N SER A 88 5.16 10.21 5.25
CA SER A 88 4.58 9.74 6.52
C SER A 88 3.16 9.24 6.33
N PHE A 89 2.87 8.06 6.87
CA PHE A 89 1.60 7.36 6.72
C PHE A 89 1.16 6.85 8.08
N THR A 90 -0.14 6.95 8.36
CA THR A 90 -0.77 6.35 9.55
C THR A 90 -1.70 5.23 9.11
N PHE A 91 -1.70 4.14 9.88
CA PHE A 91 -2.45 2.93 9.58
C PHE A 91 -3.37 2.56 10.74
N ASP A 92 -4.53 1.97 10.44
CA ASP A 92 -5.36 1.33 11.46
C ASP A 92 -4.85 -0.09 11.81
N ALA A 93 -5.54 -0.77 12.74
CA ALA A 93 -5.17 -2.13 13.16
C ALA A 93 -5.29 -3.19 12.05
N ALA A 94 -6.01 -2.89 10.96
CA ALA A 94 -6.14 -3.73 9.78
C ALA A 94 -5.19 -3.30 8.64
N MET A 95 -4.24 -2.42 8.93
CA MET A 95 -3.30 -1.84 7.97
C MET A 95 -3.98 -1.01 6.86
N ASN A 96 -5.16 -0.43 7.09
CA ASN A 96 -5.69 0.57 6.14
C ASN A 96 -5.05 1.92 6.41
N ILE A 97 -4.73 2.68 5.35
CA ILE A 97 -4.24 4.06 5.47
C ILE A 97 -5.36 4.94 6.03
N THR A 98 -5.11 5.58 7.18
CA THR A 98 -6.05 6.50 7.84
C THR A 98 -5.66 7.96 7.69
N GLY A 99 -4.40 8.23 7.38
CA GLY A 99 -3.84 9.56 7.20
C GLY A 99 -2.47 9.46 6.53
N TRP A 100 -2.09 10.49 5.78
CA TRP A 100 -0.82 10.49 5.06
C TRP A 100 -0.37 11.90 4.66
N PHE A 101 0.94 12.03 4.52
CA PHE A 101 1.65 13.09 3.83
C PHE A 101 2.68 12.46 2.92
N PHE A 102 2.67 12.87 1.66
CA PHE A 102 3.59 12.40 0.64
C PHE A 102 4.14 13.56 -0.17
N ASN A 103 5.43 13.46 -0.48
CA ASN A 103 6.18 14.41 -1.27
C ASN A 103 7.21 13.69 -2.15
N ALA A 104 7.00 13.69 -3.47
CA ALA A 104 7.95 13.18 -4.45
C ALA A 104 8.51 14.31 -5.31
N SER A 105 9.81 14.29 -5.53
CA SER A 105 10.54 15.21 -6.40
C SER A 105 11.50 14.46 -7.31
N ASP A 106 11.83 15.07 -8.46
CA ASP A 106 12.82 14.58 -9.43
C ASP A 106 14.28 14.63 -8.93
N THR A 107 14.49 15.16 -7.73
CA THR A 107 15.78 15.32 -7.07
C THR A 107 15.66 15.06 -5.58
N ALA A 108 16.79 14.70 -4.95
CA ALA A 108 16.86 14.50 -3.51
C ALA A 108 16.97 15.82 -2.71
N GLU A 109 17.26 16.93 -3.38
CA GLU A 109 17.41 18.24 -2.74
C GLU A 109 16.07 18.98 -2.73
N PRO A 110 15.41 19.18 -1.57
CA PRO A 110 14.03 19.67 -1.49
C PRO A 110 13.80 21.08 -2.04
N TRP A 111 14.87 21.79 -2.42
CA TRP A 111 14.82 23.17 -2.94
C TRP A 111 15.17 23.27 -4.43
N LEU A 112 15.58 22.16 -5.07
CA LEU A 112 16.18 22.15 -6.42
C LEU A 112 15.38 21.33 -7.44
N TYR A 113 14.13 21.00 -7.15
CA TYR A 113 13.31 20.16 -8.02
C TYR A 113 12.79 20.91 -9.25
N ASN A 114 12.80 20.25 -10.41
CA ASN A 114 12.08 20.76 -11.57
C ASN A 114 10.62 20.34 -11.51
N GLU A 115 10.35 19.16 -10.95
CA GLU A 115 9.04 18.55 -10.86
C GLU A 115 8.77 18.08 -9.43
N ASN A 116 7.56 18.31 -8.95
CA ASN A 116 7.17 17.90 -7.62
C ASN A 116 5.69 17.55 -7.53
N LEU A 117 5.41 16.44 -6.87
CA LEU A 117 4.06 15.94 -6.60
C LEU A 117 3.91 15.75 -5.09
N GLN A 118 2.90 16.39 -4.52
CA GLN A 118 2.59 16.34 -3.10
C GLN A 118 1.14 15.95 -2.89
N SER A 119 0.89 15.21 -1.83
CA SER A 119 -0.46 14.95 -1.37
C SER A 119 -0.53 14.80 0.14
N LEU A 120 -1.62 15.27 0.71
CA LEU A 120 -1.89 15.34 2.14
C LEU A 120 -3.36 14.99 2.39
N SER A 121 -3.65 14.18 3.40
CA SER A 121 -5.03 13.97 3.87
C SER A 121 -5.44 14.92 4.98
N GLU A 122 -6.75 15.15 5.08
CA GLU A 122 -7.38 15.88 6.20
C GLU A 122 -7.20 15.21 7.56
N ASN A 123 -6.92 13.91 7.61
CA ASN A 123 -6.73 13.14 8.84
C ASN A 123 -5.25 12.96 9.21
N PHE A 124 -4.35 13.69 8.56
CA PHE A 124 -2.93 13.60 8.89
C PHE A 124 -2.62 14.35 10.19
N LEU A 125 -1.77 13.76 11.03
CA LEU A 125 -1.46 14.29 12.36
C LEU A 125 -0.97 15.74 12.27
N GLY A 126 -1.62 16.63 13.01
CA GLY A 126 -1.26 18.05 13.06
C GLY A 126 -1.99 18.95 12.05
N HIS A 127 -2.88 18.39 11.23
CA HIS A 127 -3.69 19.13 10.26
C HIS A 127 -5.16 19.22 10.69
N ALA A 128 -5.80 20.36 10.38
CA ALA A 128 -7.22 20.58 10.68
C ALA A 128 -8.14 19.87 9.66
N PRO A 129 -9.43 19.67 10.00
CA PRO A 129 -10.42 19.18 9.04
C PRO A 129 -10.45 20.05 7.76
N ASN A 130 -10.55 19.43 6.59
CA ASN A 130 -10.48 20.06 5.27
C ASN A 130 -9.09 20.59 4.85
N GLU A 131 -8.01 20.10 5.45
CA GLU A 131 -6.65 20.41 4.97
C GLU A 131 -6.11 19.41 3.93
N ALA A 132 -6.95 18.49 3.45
CA ALA A 132 -6.57 17.58 2.37
C ALA A 132 -6.19 18.37 1.11
N SER A 133 -5.04 18.06 0.51
CA SER A 133 -4.63 18.72 -0.73
C SER A 133 -3.79 17.82 -1.62
N ASP A 134 -3.98 17.96 -2.92
CA ASP A 134 -3.14 17.40 -3.97
C ASP A 134 -2.48 18.55 -4.71
N ILE A 135 -1.16 18.54 -4.86
CA ILE A 135 -0.40 19.61 -5.52
C ILE A 135 0.60 19.01 -6.51
N ALA A 136 0.62 19.56 -7.73
CA ALA A 136 1.67 19.31 -8.72
C ALA A 136 2.37 20.63 -9.07
N LEU A 137 3.70 20.60 -9.19
CA LEU A 137 4.53 21.75 -9.51
C LEU A 137 5.52 21.40 -10.63
N LEU A 138 5.70 22.34 -11.56
CA LEU A 138 6.77 22.37 -12.57
C LEU A 138 7.49 23.71 -12.42
N GLN A 139 8.81 23.76 -12.22
CA GLN A 139 9.51 25.03 -11.95
C GLN A 139 9.96 25.79 -13.21
N ASN A 140 10.03 25.14 -14.38
CA ASN A 140 10.55 25.76 -15.61
C ASN A 140 9.75 25.41 -16.88
N PRO A 141 8.79 26.27 -17.30
CA PRO A 141 8.33 27.47 -16.61
C PRO A 141 7.55 27.12 -15.33
N LEU A 142 7.45 28.07 -14.40
CA LEU A 142 6.69 27.88 -13.16
C LEU A 142 5.20 27.66 -13.47
N ARG A 143 4.71 26.44 -13.24
CA ARG A 143 3.31 26.01 -13.41
C ARG A 143 2.90 25.16 -12.21
N SER A 144 1.62 25.21 -11.86
CA SER A 144 1.08 24.43 -10.75
C SER A 144 -0.32 23.91 -11.02
N ALA A 145 -0.69 22.83 -10.34
CA ALA A 145 -2.04 22.33 -10.30
C ALA A 145 -2.39 21.93 -8.86
N ALA A 146 -3.62 22.19 -8.42
CA ALA A 146 -4.01 21.91 -7.04
C ALA A 146 -5.51 21.58 -6.83
N VAL A 147 -5.74 20.78 -5.80
CA VAL A 147 -7.04 20.59 -5.12
C VAL A 147 -6.84 20.84 -3.63
N TYR A 148 -7.78 21.53 -2.99
CA TYR A 148 -7.79 21.78 -1.54
C TYR A 148 -9.12 21.36 -0.92
N GLY A 149 -9.07 20.89 0.33
CA GLY A 149 -10.22 20.50 1.13
C GLY A 149 -10.96 19.26 0.65
N ASN A 150 -10.37 18.47 -0.24
CA ASN A 150 -11.02 17.26 -0.74
C ASN A 150 -10.00 16.14 -0.96
N GLN A 151 -10.10 15.11 -0.11
CA GLN A 151 -9.25 13.93 -0.21
C GLN A 151 -9.68 13.04 -1.39
N GLY A 152 -8.72 12.47 -2.09
CA GLY A 152 -8.97 11.41 -3.06
C GLY A 152 -9.37 10.09 -2.40
N THR A 153 -9.42 9.03 -3.20
CA THR A 153 -9.81 7.69 -2.77
C THR A 153 -8.62 6.75 -2.70
N TRP A 154 -8.57 5.93 -1.66
CA TRP A 154 -7.62 4.83 -1.54
C TRP A 154 -8.27 3.50 -1.93
N THR A 155 -7.51 2.66 -2.64
CA THR A 155 -7.82 1.25 -2.84
C THR A 155 -6.63 0.40 -2.43
N LEU A 156 -6.90 -0.74 -1.81
CA LEU A 156 -5.90 -1.74 -1.46
C LEU A 156 -6.03 -2.90 -2.45
N ALA A 157 -4.94 -3.23 -3.14
CA ALA A 157 -4.94 -4.41 -3.99
C ALA A 157 -5.15 -5.66 -3.12
N PRO A 158 -5.96 -6.63 -3.57
CA PRO A 158 -6.12 -7.87 -2.83
C PRO A 158 -4.75 -8.55 -2.75
N ALA A 159 -4.38 -8.96 -1.55
CA ALA A 159 -3.25 -9.86 -1.32
C ALA A 159 -3.40 -11.09 -2.21
N VAL A 160 -2.59 -11.21 -3.27
CA VAL A 160 -2.60 -12.38 -4.15
C VAL A 160 -1.68 -13.41 -3.52
N PRO A 161 -2.20 -14.56 -3.04
CA PRO A 161 -1.34 -15.56 -2.44
C PRO A 161 -0.26 -16.00 -3.42
N GLU A 162 0.97 -16.12 -2.94
CA GLU A 162 2.07 -16.59 -3.79
C GLU A 162 1.77 -17.99 -4.34
N PRO A 163 2.29 -18.35 -5.53
CA PRO A 163 2.14 -19.71 -6.06
C PRO A 163 2.56 -20.80 -5.06
N ALA A 164 3.59 -20.51 -4.25
CA ALA A 164 4.06 -21.40 -3.20
C ALA A 164 3.00 -21.69 -2.14
N THR A 165 2.13 -20.73 -1.83
CA THR A 165 1.01 -20.89 -0.87
C THR A 165 0.04 -21.97 -1.36
N TYR A 166 -0.29 -21.97 -2.65
CA TYR A 166 -1.15 -23.00 -3.23
C TYR A 166 -0.48 -24.37 -3.27
N LEU A 167 0.83 -24.42 -3.54
CA LEU A 167 1.60 -25.65 -3.50
C LEU A 167 1.65 -26.24 -2.09
N MET A 168 1.88 -25.41 -1.07
CA MET A 168 1.86 -25.85 0.33
C MET A 168 0.48 -26.35 0.76
N LEU A 169 -0.58 -25.63 0.39
CA LEU A 169 -1.95 -26.07 0.64
C LEU A 169 -2.23 -27.41 -0.03
N GLY A 170 -1.85 -27.55 -1.30
CA GLY A 170 -1.98 -28.80 -2.06
C GLY A 170 -1.23 -29.95 -1.41
N ALA A 171 0.02 -29.73 -1.00
CA ALA A 171 0.84 -30.72 -0.31
C ALA A 171 0.23 -31.12 1.05
N GLY A 172 -0.26 -30.14 1.82
CA GLY A 172 -0.95 -30.37 3.09
C GLY A 172 -2.21 -31.23 2.91
N LEU A 173 -3.04 -30.92 1.92
CA LEU A 173 -4.23 -31.71 1.59
C LEU A 173 -3.88 -33.14 1.16
N ALA A 174 -2.83 -33.32 0.34
CA ALA A 174 -2.37 -34.64 -0.08
C ALA A 174 -1.88 -35.48 1.11
N ALA A 175 -1.13 -34.87 2.03
CA ALA A 175 -0.64 -35.53 3.24
C ALA A 175 -1.79 -36.00 4.15
N VAL A 176 -2.80 -35.13 4.37
CA VAL A 176 -4.02 -35.48 5.12
C VAL A 176 -4.78 -36.62 4.44
N GLY A 177 -4.93 -36.55 3.11
CA GLY A 177 -5.55 -37.61 2.31
C GLY A 177 -4.85 -38.96 2.50
N PHE A 178 -3.53 -39.00 2.41
CA PHE A 178 -2.73 -40.21 2.58
C PHE A 178 -2.83 -40.76 4.01
N ALA A 179 -2.71 -39.90 5.02
CA ALA A 179 -2.84 -40.30 6.42
C ALA A 179 -4.23 -40.89 6.72
N SER A 180 -5.29 -40.32 6.16
CA SER A 180 -6.66 -40.82 6.32
C SER A 180 -6.83 -42.22 5.71
N ARG A 181 -6.22 -42.49 4.55
CA ARG A 181 -6.26 -43.79 3.87
C ARG A 181 -5.53 -44.86 4.68
N LYS A 182 -4.34 -44.54 5.19
CA LYS A 182 -3.55 -45.47 6.02
C LYS A 182 -4.29 -45.89 7.29
N ARG A 183 -4.97 -44.94 7.95
CA ARG A 183 -5.76 -45.23 9.15
C ARG A 183 -6.97 -46.12 8.88
N ARG A 184 -7.65 -45.94 7.75
CA ARG A 184 -8.76 -46.84 7.37
C ARG A 184 -8.29 -48.26 7.09
N ALA A 185 -7.12 -48.41 6.47
CA ALA A 185 -6.52 -49.72 6.21
C ALA A 185 -6.05 -50.45 7.48
N GLN A 186 -5.74 -49.72 8.56
CA GLN A 186 -5.37 -50.30 9.85
C GLN A 186 -6.56 -50.58 10.78
N ALA A 187 -7.74 -50.02 10.46
CA ALA A 187 -8.97 -50.19 11.23
C ALA A 187 -9.94 -51.20 10.59
N ALA A 188 -9.58 -51.76 9.44
CA ALA A 188 -10.22 -52.88 8.77
C ALA A 188 -9.40 -54.15 9.01
#